data_AF-A0A4Q2X791-F1
#
_entry.id   AF-A0A4Q2X791-F1
#
_cell.length_a   1.000
_cell.length_b   1.000
_cell.length_c   1.000
_cell.angle_alpha   90.00
_cell.angle_beta   90.00
_cell.angle_gamma   90.00
#
_symmetry.space_group_name_H-M   'P 1'
#
loop_
_entity.id
_entity.type
_entity.pdbx_description
1 polymer ?
#
loop_
_entity_poly.entity_id
_entity_poly.type
_entity_poly.pdbx_seq_one_letter_code
_entity_poly.pdbx_strand_id
1 'polypeptide(L)'
;MSVRPLGDSACLVEFPTESAGAAIAGVRGLMEALEKERPDGVLDLVPSFNSLAAHFRSGDPEAIFTWMCRTKSDGYLPDGAEKRIPVCYDGADLEEVAEATGLSRDEVIWLHSSAVYTVAAVGFS
;
A
#
# COMPACT_ATOMS: atom_id res chain seq x y z
N MET A 1 5.10 -5.83 -13.52
CA MET A 1 5.18 -6.50 -12.21
C MET A 1 6.47 -7.27 -12.17
N SER A 2 7.31 -7.04 -11.17
CA SER A 2 8.54 -7.82 -10.93
C SER A 2 8.45 -8.46 -9.55
N VAL A 3 8.81 -9.73 -9.47
CA VAL A 3 8.92 -10.45 -8.20
C VAL A 3 10.40 -10.66 -7.90
N ARG A 4 10.83 -10.34 -6.67
CA ARG A 4 12.22 -10.49 -6.25
C ARG A 4 12.31 -11.03 -4.82
N PRO A 5 13.38 -11.73 -4.45
CA PRO A 5 13.63 -12.11 -3.06
C PRO A 5 13.75 -10.86 -2.17
N LEU A 6 13.22 -10.97 -0.95
CA LEU A 6 13.38 -9.99 0.13
C LEU A 6 13.98 -10.70 1.35
N GLY A 7 15.30 -10.85 1.33
CA GLY A 7 16.00 -11.71 2.29
C GLY A 7 15.79 -13.20 2.01
N ASP A 8 15.86 -14.01 3.05
CA ASP A 8 15.74 -15.47 3.00
C ASP A 8 14.31 -15.98 3.28
N SER A 9 13.46 -15.13 3.85
CA SER A 9 12.15 -15.49 4.42
C SER A 9 11.00 -14.65 3.84
N ALA A 10 11.23 -13.94 2.74
CA ALA A 10 10.18 -13.21 2.04
C ALA A 10 10.49 -13.00 0.55
N CYS A 11 9.45 -12.68 -0.21
CA CYS A 11 9.55 -12.16 -1.56
C CYS A 11 8.69 -10.91 -1.70
N LEU A 12 9.10 -10.03 -2.62
CA LEU A 12 8.47 -8.75 -2.86
C LEU A 12 7.99 -8.69 -4.30
N VAL A 13 6.74 -8.27 -4.48
CA VAL A 13 6.18 -7.88 -5.76
C VAL A 13 6.18 -6.36 -5.84
N GLU A 14 6.71 -5.80 -6.92
CA GLU A 14 6.65 -4.37 -7.22
C GLU A 14 5.81 -4.13 -8.48
N PHE A 15 4.91 -3.15 -8.37
CA PHE A 15 4.02 -2.71 -9.45
C PHE A 15 4.57 -1.43 -10.10
N PRO A 16 4.45 -1.30 -11.44
CA PRO A 16 4.74 -0.03 -12.10
C PRO A 16 3.83 1.08 -11.56
N THR A 17 4.41 2.23 -11.23
CA THR A 17 3.67 3.37 -10.70
C THR A 17 3.22 4.29 -11.84
N GLU A 18 2.27 3.82 -12.66
CA GLU A 18 1.65 4.66 -13.71
C GLU A 18 0.76 5.75 -13.10
N SER A 19 0.06 5.41 -12.01
CA SER A 19 -0.64 6.36 -11.14
C SER A 19 -0.76 5.78 -9.73
N ALA A 20 -0.99 6.63 -8.73
CA ALA A 20 -1.21 6.20 -7.35
C ALA A 20 -2.41 5.24 -7.23
N GLY A 21 -3.52 5.56 -7.90
CA GLY A 21 -4.72 4.71 -7.88
C GLY A 21 -4.47 3.34 -8.50
N ALA A 22 -3.81 3.27 -9.66
CA ALA A 22 -3.51 2.01 -10.34
C ALA A 22 -2.55 1.12 -9.53
N ALA A 23 -1.55 1.72 -8.87
CA ALA A 23 -0.62 0.98 -8.01
C ALA A 23 -1.35 0.35 -6.81
N ILE A 24 -2.16 1.13 -6.09
CA ILE A 24 -2.93 0.64 -4.94
C ILE A 24 -3.94 -0.43 -5.38
N ALA A 25 -4.61 -0.24 -6.52
CA ALA A 25 -5.55 -1.20 -7.08
C ALA A 25 -4.85 -2.53 -7.41
N GLY A 26 -3.66 -2.48 -8.02
CA GLY A 26 -2.87 -3.65 -8.36
C GLY A 26 -2.41 -4.42 -7.12
N VAL A 27 -1.87 -3.73 -6.11
CA VAL A 27 -1.45 -4.33 -4.83
C VAL A 27 -2.64 -5.01 -4.15
N ARG A 28 -3.78 -4.31 -4.02
CA ARG A 28 -4.98 -4.85 -3.38
C ARG A 28 -5.55 -6.05 -4.13
N GLY A 29 -5.67 -5.95 -5.45
CA GLY A 29 -6.18 -7.03 -6.28
C GLY A 29 -5.31 -8.28 -6.18
N LEU A 30 -3.98 -8.11 -6.21
CA LEU A 30 -3.06 -9.24 -6.05
C LEU A 30 -3.15 -9.86 -4.65
N MET A 31 -3.18 -9.04 -3.61
CA MET A 31 -3.31 -9.52 -2.23
C MET A 31 -4.58 -10.36 -2.06
N GLU A 32 -5.72 -9.90 -2.56
CA GLU A 32 -6.98 -10.64 -2.48
C GLU A 32 -6.93 -11.96 -3.27
N ALA A 33 -6.31 -11.95 -4.45
CA ALA A 33 -6.15 -13.15 -5.27
C ALA A 33 -5.23 -14.18 -4.59
N LEU A 34 -4.13 -13.72 -3.99
CA LEU A 34 -3.18 -14.57 -3.28
C LEU A 34 -3.82 -15.18 -2.03
N GLU A 35 -4.60 -14.41 -1.25
CA GLU A 35 -5.24 -14.94 -0.03
C GLU A 35 -6.20 -16.11 -0.30
N LYS A 36 -6.81 -16.19 -1.49
CA LYS A 36 -7.73 -17.29 -1.85
C LYS A 36 -7.04 -18.65 -1.95
N GLU A 37 -5.76 -18.66 -2.30
CA GLU A 37 -4.96 -19.87 -2.50
C GLU A 37 -3.62 -19.79 -1.76
N ARG A 38 -3.63 -19.25 -0.53
CA ARG A 38 -2.41 -19.04 0.25
C ARG A 38 -1.79 -20.38 0.68
N PRO A 39 -0.52 -20.68 0.31
CA PRO A 39 0.17 -21.87 0.78
C PRO A 39 0.40 -21.86 2.29
N ASP A 40 0.35 -23.02 2.94
CA ASP A 40 0.55 -23.16 4.40
C ASP A 40 1.87 -22.56 4.92
N GLY A 41 2.90 -22.48 4.07
CA GLY A 41 4.21 -21.91 4.41
C GLY A 41 4.26 -20.38 4.44
N VAL A 42 3.29 -19.70 3.83
CA VAL A 42 3.18 -18.23 3.79
C VAL A 42 2.51 -17.74 5.06
N LEU A 43 3.25 -16.94 5.83
CA LEU A 43 2.82 -16.39 7.11
C LEU A 43 1.94 -15.16 6.96
N ASP A 44 2.33 -14.26 6.05
CA ASP A 44 1.71 -12.94 5.95
C ASP A 44 1.87 -12.32 4.56
N LEU A 45 0.92 -11.45 4.22
CA LEU A 45 0.92 -10.63 3.02
C LEU A 45 0.84 -9.17 3.44
N VAL A 46 1.94 -8.43 3.28
CA VAL A 46 2.09 -7.06 3.77
C VAL A 46 2.04 -6.07 2.59
N PRO A 47 0.92 -5.37 2.38
CA PRO A 47 0.81 -4.38 1.32
C PRO A 47 1.52 -3.07 1.67
N SER A 48 2.08 -2.44 0.65
CA SER A 48 2.56 -1.06 0.67
C SER A 48 1.92 -0.28 -0.49
N PHE A 49 2.41 0.93 -0.75
CA PHE A 49 1.83 1.82 -1.78
C PHE A 49 1.80 1.19 -3.19
N ASN A 50 2.91 0.61 -3.64
CA ASN A 50 3.05 0.00 -4.96
C ASN A 50 3.72 -1.39 -4.90
N SER A 51 3.74 -2.01 -3.72
CA SER A 51 4.37 -3.31 -3.53
C SER A 51 3.61 -4.18 -2.54
N LEU A 52 3.84 -5.49 -2.64
CA LEU A 52 3.29 -6.50 -1.75
C LEU A 52 4.40 -7.47 -1.35
N ALA A 53 4.67 -7.56 -0.05
CA ALA A 53 5.61 -8.54 0.49
C ALA A 53 4.84 -9.80 0.94
N ALA A 54 5.36 -10.98 0.58
CA ALA A 54 4.90 -12.25 1.13
C ALA A 54 5.98 -12.82 2.04
N HIS A 55 5.68 -12.93 3.33
CA HIS A 55 6.58 -13.51 4.32
C HIS A 55 6.28 -15.00 4.50
N PHE A 56 7.31 -15.82 4.64
CA PHE A 56 7.18 -17.26 4.81
C PHE A 56 8.18 -17.82 5.82
N ARG A 57 7.77 -18.86 6.56
CA ARG A 57 8.61 -19.49 7.60
C ARG A 57 9.45 -20.64 7.04
N SER A 58 8.79 -21.46 6.24
CA SER A 58 9.28 -22.74 5.75
C SER A 58 8.48 -23.09 4.51
N GLY A 59 9.17 -23.53 3.47
CA GLY A 59 8.57 -23.80 2.17
C GLY A 59 9.65 -23.71 1.12
N ASP A 60 9.37 -24.24 -0.06
CA ASP A 60 10.25 -24.05 -1.22
C ASP A 60 10.09 -22.60 -1.72
N PRO A 61 11.13 -21.74 -1.62
CA PRO A 61 11.06 -20.36 -2.10
C PRO A 61 10.69 -20.30 -3.59
N GLU A 62 11.06 -21.30 -4.38
CA GLU A 62 10.73 -21.38 -5.79
C GLU A 62 9.22 -21.62 -6.00
N ALA A 63 8.60 -22.47 -5.17
CA ALA A 63 7.16 -22.69 -5.19
C ALA A 63 6.38 -21.43 -4.79
N ILE A 64 6.82 -20.69 -3.77
CA ILE A 64 6.18 -19.43 -3.33
C ILE A 64 6.36 -18.36 -4.41
N PHE A 65 7.55 -18.25 -4.98
CA PHE A 65 7.82 -17.33 -6.09
C PHE A 65 6.94 -17.63 -7.31
N THR A 66 6.81 -18.91 -7.65
CA THR A 66 5.93 -19.39 -8.73
C THR A 66 4.48 -19.08 -8.43
N TRP A 67 4.04 -19.28 -7.19
CA TRP A 67 2.69 -18.92 -6.73
C TRP A 67 2.41 -17.42 -6.88
N MET A 68 3.34 -16.54 -6.49
CA MET A 68 3.16 -15.11 -6.72
C MET A 68 3.15 -14.75 -8.20
N CYS A 69 4.04 -15.33 -9.01
CA CYS A 69 4.13 -15.03 -10.44
C CYS A 69 2.93 -15.52 -11.26
N ARG A 70 2.37 -16.70 -10.90
CA ARG A 70 1.23 -17.29 -11.64
C ARG A 70 -0.09 -16.63 -11.29
N THR A 71 -0.18 -16.03 -10.11
CA THR A 71 -1.43 -15.42 -9.62
C THR A 71 -1.72 -14.18 -10.46
N LYS A 72 -2.85 -14.23 -11.15
CA LYS A 72 -3.36 -13.10 -11.91
C LYS A 72 -4.43 -12.42 -11.08
N SER A 73 -4.37 -11.10 -11.09
CA SER A 73 -5.38 -10.25 -10.48
C SER A 73 -5.68 -9.11 -11.42
N ASP A 74 -6.95 -8.77 -11.54
CA ASP A 74 -7.33 -7.46 -12.04
C ASP A 74 -7.17 -6.45 -10.88
N GLY A 75 -6.64 -5.27 -11.19
CA GLY A 75 -6.52 -4.21 -10.21
C GLY A 75 -7.91 -3.84 -9.69
N TYR A 76 -8.08 -3.81 -8.37
CA TYR A 76 -9.37 -3.54 -7.75
C TYR A 76 -9.22 -2.57 -6.58
N LEU A 77 -10.01 -1.49 -6.64
CA LEU A 77 -10.27 -0.64 -5.49
C LEU A 77 -11.72 -0.86 -5.08
N PRO A 78 -11.99 -1.43 -3.90
CA PRO A 78 -13.36 -1.54 -3.42
C PRO A 78 -13.95 -0.16 -3.17
N ASP A 79 -15.25 -0.03 -3.43
CA ASP A 79 -16.04 1.08 -2.88
C ASP A 79 -16.04 0.95 -1.36
N GLY A 80 -15.13 1.68 -0.72
CA GLY A 80 -15.04 1.80 0.72
C GLY A 80 -15.94 2.90 1.25
N ALA A 81 -16.42 2.75 2.48
CA ALA A 81 -17.08 3.86 3.15
C ALA A 81 -16.06 4.94 3.51
N GLU A 82 -16.28 6.17 3.04
CA GLU A 82 -15.50 7.35 3.45
C GLU A 82 -15.56 7.48 4.98
N LYS A 83 -14.38 7.67 5.59
CA LYS A 83 -14.25 7.94 7.03
C LYS A 83 -13.83 9.38 7.22
N ARG A 84 -14.58 10.12 8.03
CA ARG A 84 -14.25 11.49 8.43
C ARG A 84 -13.49 11.45 9.75
N ILE A 85 -12.27 11.96 9.73
CA ILE A 85 -11.39 12.01 10.91
C ILE A 85 -11.33 13.49 11.34
N PRO A 86 -11.83 13.87 12.53
CA PRO A 86 -11.70 15.23 13.02
C PRO A 86 -10.24 15.52 13.38
N VAL A 87 -9.72 16.67 12.95
CA VAL A 87 -8.34 17.09 13.18
C VAL A 87 -8.32 18.51 13.72
N CYS A 88 -7.60 18.73 14.82
CA CYS A 88 -7.20 20.06 15.25
C CYS A 88 -5.91 20.43 14.49
N TYR A 89 -5.91 21.55 13.78
CA TYR A 89 -4.75 22.02 13.02
C TYR A 89 -3.89 22.95 13.88
N ASP A 90 -3.31 22.38 14.94
CA ASP A 90 -2.46 23.05 15.92
C ASP A 90 -1.04 22.46 16.00
N GLY A 91 -0.66 21.64 15.01
CA GLY A 91 0.67 21.08 14.89
C GLY A 91 1.75 22.19 14.84
N ALA A 92 2.83 21.99 15.59
CA ALA A 92 3.93 22.96 15.71
C ALA A 92 4.56 23.31 14.36
N ASP A 93 4.53 22.36 13.42
CA ASP A 93 5.17 22.47 12.11
C ASP A 93 4.25 23.10 11.05
N LEU A 94 3.01 23.49 11.40
CA LEU A 94 2.05 24.04 10.44
C LEU A 94 2.56 25.34 9.79
N GLU A 95 3.26 26.18 10.55
CA GLU A 95 3.87 27.41 10.02
C GLU A 95 5.02 27.07 9.05
N GLU A 96 5.87 26.09 9.41
CA GLU A 96 6.96 25.64 8.54
C GLU A 96 6.44 25.09 7.21
N VAL A 97 5.34 24.33 7.23
CA VAL A 97 4.69 23.84 6.01
C VAL A 97 4.15 24.99 5.16
N ALA A 98 3.53 25.99 5.79
CA ALA A 98 3.02 27.17 5.09
C ALA A 98 4.17 27.94 4.40
N GLU A 99 5.26 28.21 5.12
CA GLU A 99 6.45 28.86 4.57
C GLU A 99 7.09 28.06 3.43
N ALA A 100 7.28 26.75 3.62
CA ALA A 100 7.91 25.88 2.63
C ALA A 100 7.10 25.72 1.33
N THR A 101 5.76 25.81 1.44
CA THR A 101 4.85 25.68 0.29
C THR A 101 4.48 27.03 -0.34
N GLY A 102 4.79 28.16 0.33
CA GLY A 102 4.38 29.50 -0.09
C GLY A 102 2.87 29.75 0.04
N LEU A 103 2.18 28.95 0.85
CA LEU A 103 0.74 29.04 1.10
C LEU A 103 0.50 29.66 2.47
N SER A 104 -0.67 30.28 2.65
CA SER A 104 -1.15 30.61 3.99
C SER A 104 -1.54 29.35 4.76
N ARG A 105 -1.56 29.43 6.10
CA ARG A 105 -2.06 28.34 6.96
C ARG A 105 -3.44 27.86 6.57
N ASP A 106 -4.36 28.80 6.27
CA ASP A 106 -5.74 28.48 5.90
C ASP A 106 -5.80 27.71 4.57
N GLU A 107 -4.94 28.04 3.61
CA GLU A 107 -4.84 27.31 2.34
C GLU A 107 -4.27 25.89 2.53
N VAL A 108 -3.26 25.71 3.39
CA VAL A 108 -2.75 24.37 3.75
C VAL A 108 -3.84 23.53 4.40
N ILE A 109 -4.55 24.09 5.39
CA ILE A 109 -5.66 23.41 6.07
C ILE A 109 -6.75 23.04 5.07
N TRP A 110 -7.14 23.98 4.21
CA TRP A 110 -8.18 23.75 3.21
C TRP A 110 -7.80 22.65 2.22
N LEU A 111 -6.58 22.68 1.67
CA LEU A 111 -6.09 21.64 0.76
C LEU A 111 -6.03 20.27 1.45
N HIS A 112 -5.52 20.21 2.67
CA HIS A 112 -5.40 18.96 3.42
C HIS A 112 -6.76 18.40 3.85
N SER A 113 -7.71 19.24 4.25
CA SER A 113 -9.02 18.78 4.75
C SER A 113 -10.06 18.50 3.66
N SER A 114 -9.91 19.11 2.48
CA SER A 114 -10.86 18.95 1.37
C SER A 114 -10.56 17.75 0.48
N ALA A 115 -9.36 17.18 0.56
CA ALA A 115 -8.97 16.03 -0.23
C ALA A 115 -9.58 14.72 0.30
N VAL A 116 -9.91 13.81 -0.62
CA VAL A 116 -10.31 12.44 -0.30
C VAL A 116 -9.07 11.55 -0.39
N TYR A 117 -8.70 10.92 0.73
CA TYR A 117 -7.53 10.06 0.82
C TYR A 117 -7.90 8.57 0.77
N THR A 118 -7.15 7.80 0.01
CA THR A 118 -7.24 6.32 0.01
C THR A 118 -6.13 5.73 0.86
N VAL A 119 -6.50 4.87 1.82
CA VAL A 119 -5.51 4.12 2.63
C VAL A 119 -4.83 3.07 1.75
N ALA A 120 -3.61 3.39 1.33
CA ALA A 120 -2.76 2.53 0.52
C ALA A 120 -2.15 1.38 1.35
N ALA A 121 -1.69 1.68 2.56
CA ALA A 121 -1.03 0.76 3.45
C ALA A 121 -1.25 1.16 4.91
N VAL A 122 -1.07 0.21 5.83
CA VAL A 122 -1.08 0.44 7.28
C VAL A 122 0.18 -0.17 7.87
N GLY A 123 0.90 0.61 8.67
CA GLY A 123 2.18 0.25 9.27
C GLY A 123 2.89 1.50 9.77
N PHE A 124 3.97 1.33 10.53
CA PHE A 124 4.68 2.38 11.27
C PHE A 124 3.84 2.96 12.44
N SER A 125 4.42 2.96 13.64
CA SER A 125 3.79 3.43 14.89
C SER A 125 4.82 3.97 15.85
#